data_AF-A0A966KMG1-F1
#
_entry.id   AF-A0A966KMG1-F1
#
_cell.length_a   1.000
_cell.length_b   1.000
_cell.length_c   1.000
_cell.angle_alpha   90.00
_cell.angle_beta   90.00
_cell.angle_gamma   90.00
#
_symmetry.space_group_name_H-M   'P 1'
#
loop_
_entity.id
_entity.type
_entity.pdbx_description
1 polymer ?
#
loop_
_entity_poly.entity_id
_entity_poly.type
_entity_poly.pdbx_seq_one_letter_code
_entity_poly.pdbx_strand_id
1 'polypeptide(L)'
;MHQDRLGRVRAAMEAQDIDVCLLSVGPDLPWLIGYEAMPLERLTMLVVPRHDRATLVVPQLEVPRVRHDPALFALRGWGETEDPVALVAGLVGSASSAAIGDRTWAQFLVELQHRLPEVSFG
;
A
#
# COMPACT_ATOMS: atom_id res chain seq x y z
N MET A 1 -9.19 15.25 8.48
CA MET A 1 -9.16 15.33 7.00
C MET A 1 -8.62 14.06 6.35
N HIS A 2 -7.36 13.65 6.58
CA HIS A 2 -6.82 12.39 6.04
C HIS A 2 -7.36 11.14 6.76
N GLN A 3 -7.47 11.18 8.11
CA GLN A 3 -8.05 10.07 8.89
C GLN A 3 -9.49 9.79 8.45
N ASP A 4 -10.28 10.84 8.22
CA ASP A 4 -11.65 10.73 7.70
C ASP A 4 -11.70 10.09 6.30
N ARG A 5 -10.67 10.30 5.46
CA ARG A 5 -10.56 9.66 4.14
C ARG A 5 -10.25 8.17 4.27
N LEU A 6 -9.28 7.81 5.11
CA LEU A 6 -8.91 6.41 5.34
C LEU A 6 -10.07 5.61 5.97
N GLY A 7 -10.82 6.23 6.87
CA GLY A 7 -12.05 5.64 7.43
C GLY A 7 -13.11 5.37 6.36
N ARG A 8 -13.30 6.29 5.38
CA ARG A 8 -14.19 6.05 4.25
C ARG A 8 -13.71 4.95 3.32
N VAL A 9 -12.40 4.86 3.07
CA VAL A 9 -11.83 3.73 2.30
C VAL A 9 -12.16 2.41 2.98
N ARG A 10 -11.95 2.30 4.29
CA ARG A 10 -12.29 1.08 5.04
C ARG A 10 -13.77 0.76 5.03
N ALA A 11 -14.64 1.77 5.14
CA ALA A 11 -16.08 1.55 5.01
C ALA A 11 -16.48 1.04 3.62
N ALA A 12 -15.80 1.50 2.55
CA ALA A 12 -16.02 1.00 1.21
C ALA A 12 -15.45 -0.41 1.00
N MET A 13 -14.31 -0.73 1.62
CA MET A 13 -13.74 -2.08 1.65
C MET A 13 -14.67 -3.06 2.36
N GLU A 14 -15.25 -2.64 3.50
CA GLU A 14 -16.25 -3.41 4.26
C GLU A 14 -17.45 -3.78 3.39
N ALA A 15 -18.00 -2.80 2.66
CA ALA A 15 -19.17 -3.00 1.81
C ALA A 15 -18.91 -3.90 0.59
N GLN A 16 -17.64 -4.09 0.20
CA GLN A 16 -17.23 -4.85 -0.99
C GLN A 16 -16.47 -6.14 -0.65
N ASP A 17 -16.36 -6.48 0.63
CA ASP A 17 -15.61 -7.62 1.14
C ASP A 17 -14.14 -7.65 0.66
N ILE A 18 -13.47 -6.50 0.82
CA ILE A 18 -12.05 -6.33 0.51
C ILE A 18 -11.26 -6.33 1.82
N ASP A 19 -10.30 -7.24 1.95
CA ASP A 19 -9.49 -7.37 3.17
C ASP A 19 -8.33 -6.38 3.20
N VAL A 20 -7.76 -6.06 2.04
CA VAL A 20 -6.62 -5.15 1.92
C VAL A 20 -6.72 -4.30 0.65
N CYS A 21 -6.34 -3.03 0.74
CA CYS A 21 -6.18 -2.14 -0.41
C CYS A 21 -4.70 -1.79 -0.57
N LEU A 22 -4.20 -1.90 -1.80
CA LEU A 22 -2.81 -1.69 -2.18
C LEU A 22 -2.73 -0.53 -3.17
N LEU A 23 -2.13 0.58 -2.74
CA LEU A 23 -2.10 1.82 -3.51
C LEU A 23 -0.66 2.23 -3.80
N SER A 24 -0.29 2.27 -5.08
CA SER A 24 1.05 2.65 -5.53
C SER A 24 1.15 4.16 -5.85
N VAL A 25 2.24 4.56 -6.49
CA VAL A 25 2.48 5.94 -6.92
C VAL A 25 1.35 6.39 -7.86
N GLY A 26 0.68 7.47 -7.48
CA GLY A 26 -0.51 7.96 -8.17
C GLY A 26 -1.25 9.02 -7.35
N PRO A 27 -2.43 9.47 -7.79
CA PRO A 27 -3.21 10.50 -7.10
C PRO A 27 -3.72 10.06 -5.73
N ASP A 28 -3.76 8.75 -5.45
CA ASP A 28 -4.27 8.20 -4.20
C ASP A 28 -3.38 8.55 -3.00
N LEU A 29 -2.05 8.53 -3.13
CA LEU A 29 -1.15 8.80 -2.01
C LEU A 29 -1.21 10.27 -1.54
N PRO A 30 -1.17 11.29 -2.43
CA PRO A 30 -1.39 12.67 -2.02
C PRO A 30 -2.77 12.88 -1.41
N TRP A 31 -3.80 12.19 -1.92
CA TRP A 31 -5.15 12.32 -1.40
C TRP A 31 -5.33 11.64 -0.03
N LEU A 32 -4.78 10.45 0.19
CA LEU A 32 -4.96 9.71 1.44
C LEU A 32 -4.02 10.14 2.54
N ILE A 33 -2.74 10.34 2.21
CA ILE A 33 -1.67 10.50 3.20
C ILE A 33 -0.81 11.75 2.95
N GLY A 34 -1.14 12.55 1.93
CA GLY A 34 -0.39 13.77 1.61
C GLY A 34 1.02 13.53 1.07
N TYR A 35 1.32 12.31 0.62
CA TYR A 35 2.65 11.96 0.11
C TYR A 35 2.68 11.99 -1.43
N GLU A 36 3.52 12.87 -1.96
CA GLU A 36 3.87 12.91 -3.39
C GLU A 36 5.14 12.09 -3.63
N ALA A 37 4.95 10.83 -4.00
CA ALA A 37 6.07 9.94 -4.33
C ALA A 37 6.77 10.40 -5.62
N MET A 38 8.09 10.19 -5.66
CA MET A 38 8.83 10.40 -6.90
C MET A 38 8.46 9.31 -7.92
N PRO A 39 8.30 9.65 -9.21
CA PRO A 39 7.97 8.67 -10.25
C PRO A 39 9.22 7.87 -10.63
N LEU A 40 9.72 7.07 -9.70
CA LEU A 40 10.82 6.14 -9.92
C LEU A 40 10.27 4.74 -10.20
N GLU A 41 11.08 3.89 -10.81
CA GLU A 41 10.75 2.48 -11.08
C GLU A 41 10.83 1.59 -9.81
N ARG A 42 11.06 2.21 -8.64
CA ARG A 42 11.19 1.51 -7.36
C ARG A 42 9.81 1.40 -6.69
N LEU A 43 9.55 0.26 -6.04
CA LEU A 43 8.27 0.04 -5.35
C LEU A 43 8.03 1.08 -4.25
N THR A 44 6.94 1.84 -4.42
CA THR A 44 6.23 2.54 -3.36
C THR A 44 4.81 2.00 -3.28
N MET A 45 4.39 1.58 -2.10
CA MET A 45 3.07 0.97 -1.88
C MET A 45 2.54 1.33 -0.49
N LEU A 46 1.35 1.92 -0.43
CA LEU A 46 0.56 2.00 0.80
C LEU A 46 -0.30 0.74 0.91
N VAL A 47 -0.04 -0.05 1.96
CA VAL A 47 -0.83 -1.22 2.32
C VAL A 47 -1.86 -0.81 3.36
N VAL A 48 -3.14 -0.96 3.04
CA VAL A 48 -4.26 -0.60 3.92
C VAL A 48 -5.08 -1.87 4.21
N PRO A 49 -4.81 -2.59 5.29
CA PRO A 49 -5.70 -3.66 5.75
C PRO A 49 -7.05 -3.07 6.17
N ARG A 50 -8.14 -3.84 6.14
CA ARG A 50 -9.49 -3.41 6.56
C ARG A 50 -9.56 -3.07 8.04
N HIS A 51 -8.89 -3.85 8.89
CA HIS A 51 -8.98 -3.74 10.36
C HIS A 51 -7.67 -3.38 11.07
N ASP A 52 -6.53 -3.39 10.38
CA ASP A 52 -5.21 -3.08 10.98
C ASP A 52 -4.59 -1.78 10.46
N ARG A 53 -3.53 -1.32 11.12
CA ARG A 53 -2.83 -0.08 10.77
C ARG A 53 -2.27 -0.13 9.35
N ALA A 54 -2.50 0.94 8.59
CA ALA A 54 -1.91 1.09 7.26
C ALA A 54 -0.39 1.24 7.33
N THR A 55 0.33 0.74 6.32
CA THR A 55 1.80 0.83 6.25
C THR A 55 2.24 1.33 4.87
N LEU A 56 3.00 2.42 4.84
CA LEU A 56 3.64 2.92 3.63
C LEU A 56 5.03 2.27 3.49
N VAL A 57 5.20 1.48 2.44
CA VAL A 57 6.47 0.85 2.04
C VAL A 57 7.11 1.72 0.96
N VAL A 58 8.31 2.25 1.21
CA VAL A 58 9.04 3.17 0.31
C VAL A 58 10.53 2.85 0.28
N PRO A 59 11.28 3.24 -0.77
CA PRO A 59 12.73 3.15 -0.74
C PRO A 59 13.31 3.90 0.48
N GLN A 60 14.37 3.38 1.09
CA GLN A 60 14.98 3.99 2.27
C GLN A 60 15.41 5.45 2.06
N LEU A 61 15.82 5.80 0.83
CA LEU A 61 16.19 7.15 0.42
C LEU A 61 15.00 8.14 0.40
N GLU A 62 13.77 7.63 0.31
CA GLU A 62 12.55 8.44 0.30
C GLU A 62 11.95 8.65 1.69
N VAL A 63 12.32 7.83 2.69
CA VAL A 63 11.83 7.95 4.07
C VAL A 63 11.91 9.39 4.61
N PRO A 64 13.03 10.14 4.46
CA PRO A 64 13.11 11.51 4.97
C PRO A 64 12.18 12.52 4.26
N ARG A 65 11.66 12.18 3.08
CA ARG A 65 10.75 13.02 2.29
C ARG A 65 9.29 12.81 2.69
N VAL A 66 8.98 11.70 3.34
CA VAL A 66 7.63 11.41 3.81
C VAL A 66 7.32 12.28 5.02
N ARG A 67 6.29 13.11 4.90
CA ARG A 67 5.69 13.79 6.06
C ARG A 67 4.89 12.78 6.86
N HIS A 68 5.60 12.04 7.72
CA HIS A 68 5.02 10.92 8.44
C HIS A 68 4.08 11.39 9.55
N ASP A 69 2.83 10.93 9.49
CA ASP A 69 1.87 10.99 10.59
C ASP A 69 1.68 9.58 11.17
N PRO A 70 2.25 9.28 12.36
CA PRO A 70 2.12 7.97 12.99
C PRO A 70 0.67 7.58 13.31
N ALA A 71 -0.25 8.54 13.45
CA ALA A 71 -1.66 8.26 13.69
C ALA A 71 -2.41 7.84 12.41
N LEU A 72 -1.82 8.03 11.23
CA LEU A 72 -2.38 7.62 9.94
C LEU A 72 -1.80 6.30 9.44
N PHE A 73 -0.48 6.16 9.45
CA PHE A 73 0.20 5.00 8.89
C PHE A 73 1.53 4.71 9.61
N ALA A 74 2.01 3.49 9.50
CA ALA A 74 3.40 3.12 9.80
C ALA A 74 4.26 3.37 8.55
N LEU A 75 5.50 3.77 8.72
CA LEU A 75 6.43 3.99 7.62
C LEU A 75 7.51 2.91 7.63
N ARG A 76 7.67 2.20 6.50
CA ARG A 76 8.67 1.14 6.31
C ARG A 76 9.55 1.47 5.11
N GLY A 77 10.75 1.97 5.38
CA GLY A 77 11.80 2.14 4.37
C GLY A 77 12.43 0.80 4.02
N TRP A 78 12.69 0.50 2.75
CA TRP A 78 13.41 -0.71 2.31
C TRP A 78 14.76 -0.38 1.67
N GLY A 79 15.78 -1.19 1.99
CA GLY A 79 17.14 -1.06 1.47
C GLY A 79 17.39 -1.84 0.17
N GLU A 80 18.49 -1.56 -0.52
CA GLU A 80 18.76 -2.10 -1.88
C GLU A 80 18.82 -3.63 -1.99
N THR A 81 19.05 -4.33 -0.89
CA THR A 81 19.14 -5.80 -0.82
C THR A 81 17.84 -6.44 -0.32
N GLU A 82 16.86 -5.65 0.10
CA GLU A 82 15.56 -6.16 0.51
C GLU A 82 14.65 -6.34 -0.70
N ASP A 83 13.81 -7.36 -0.66
CA ASP A 83 12.76 -7.59 -1.65
C ASP A 83 11.50 -6.83 -1.24
N PRO A 84 11.18 -5.69 -1.90
CA PRO A 84 10.09 -4.84 -1.45
C PRO A 84 8.72 -5.48 -1.71
N VAL A 85 8.61 -6.38 -2.70
CA VAL A 85 7.36 -7.11 -2.97
C VAL A 85 7.13 -8.18 -1.90
N ALA A 86 8.18 -8.86 -1.42
CA ALA A 86 8.09 -9.74 -0.26
C ALA A 86 7.61 -8.99 1.00
N LEU A 87 8.09 -7.77 1.23
CA LEU A 87 7.65 -6.94 2.35
C LEU A 87 6.16 -6.60 2.25
N VAL A 88 5.68 -6.20 1.07
CA VAL A 88 4.25 -5.95 0.85
C VAL A 88 3.42 -7.22 1.04
N ALA A 89 3.86 -8.36 0.48
CA ALA A 89 3.16 -9.63 0.64
C ALA A 89 3.05 -10.05 2.11
N GLY A 90 4.11 -9.83 2.92
CA GLY A 90 4.08 -10.07 4.36
C GLY A 90 3.07 -9.18 5.10
N LEU A 91 2.86 -7.94 4.63
CA LEU A 91 1.87 -7.02 5.19
C LEU A 91 0.43 -7.34 4.75
N VAL A 92 0.25 -7.98 3.58
CA VAL A 92 -1.05 -8.52 3.15
C VAL A 92 -1.49 -9.68 4.06
N GLY A 93 -0.54 -10.49 4.53
CA GLY A 93 -0.80 -11.54 5.51
C GLY A 93 -1.77 -12.60 5.01
N SER A 94 -2.82 -12.87 5.78
CA SER A 94 -3.83 -13.91 5.48
C SER A 94 -5.10 -13.37 4.79
N ALA A 95 -5.03 -12.18 4.17
CA ALA A 95 -6.12 -11.66 3.35
C ALA A 95 -6.51 -12.67 2.26
N SER A 96 -7.78 -12.67 1.86
CA SER A 96 -8.30 -13.44 0.72
C SER A 96 -8.70 -12.53 -0.45
N SER A 97 -8.97 -11.25 -0.18
CA SER A 97 -9.38 -10.25 -1.18
C SER A 97 -8.54 -8.98 -1.10
N ALA A 98 -7.95 -8.57 -2.23
CA ALA A 98 -7.14 -7.36 -2.35
C ALA A 98 -7.67 -6.44 -3.46
N ALA A 99 -7.84 -5.16 -3.15
CA ALA A 99 -8.02 -4.12 -4.18
C ALA A 99 -6.68 -3.52 -4.57
N ILE A 100 -6.43 -3.34 -5.87
CA ILE A 100 -5.21 -2.74 -6.39
C ILE A 100 -5.49 -1.39 -7.06
N GLY A 101 -4.69 -0.37 -6.76
CA GLY A 101 -4.80 0.93 -7.44
C GLY A 101 -4.51 0.80 -8.94
N ASP A 102 -5.31 1.46 -9.78
CA ASP A 102 -5.25 1.42 -11.25
C ASP A 102 -3.91 1.91 -11.84
N ARG A 103 -3.17 2.74 -11.10
CA ARG A 103 -1.83 3.23 -11.44
C ARG A 103 -0.70 2.31 -11.01
N THR A 104 -1.00 1.15 -10.42
CA THR A 104 0.03 0.20 -10.01
C THR A 104 0.73 -0.37 -11.23
N TRP A 105 2.06 -0.34 -11.22
CA TRP A 105 2.85 -0.92 -12.30
C TRP A 105 2.56 -2.43 -12.38
N ALA A 106 2.26 -2.90 -13.59
CA ALA A 106 1.86 -4.29 -13.81
C ALA A 106 2.89 -5.30 -13.29
N GLN A 107 4.19 -4.96 -13.35
CA GLN A 107 5.25 -5.79 -12.77
C GLN A 107 4.99 -6.12 -11.29
N PHE A 108 4.69 -5.12 -10.45
CA PHE A 108 4.46 -5.34 -9.02
C PHE A 108 3.17 -6.12 -8.77
N LEU A 109 2.11 -5.86 -9.52
CA LEU A 109 0.87 -6.64 -9.44
C LEU A 109 1.13 -8.12 -9.77
N VAL A 110 1.83 -8.40 -10.87
CA VAL A 110 2.14 -9.76 -11.29
C VAL A 110 3.03 -10.45 -10.25
N GLU A 111 4.05 -9.80 -9.71
CA GLU A 111 4.88 -10.39 -8.66
C GLU A 111 4.11 -10.65 -7.36
N LEU A 112 3.16 -9.77 -6.99
CA LEU A 112 2.28 -9.99 -5.84
C LEU A 112 1.36 -11.19 -6.06
N GLN A 113 0.74 -11.31 -7.23
CA GLN A 113 -0.12 -12.46 -7.57
C GLN A 113 0.64 -13.79 -7.49
N HIS A 114 1.90 -13.84 -7.92
CA HIS A 114 2.72 -15.05 -7.79
C HIS A 114 3.03 -15.41 -6.33
N ARG A 115 3.20 -14.42 -5.45
CA ARG A 115 3.51 -14.64 -4.03
C ARG A 115 2.27 -14.89 -3.17
N LEU A 116 1.12 -14.41 -3.62
CA LEU A 116 -0.16 -14.48 -2.93
C LEU A 116 -1.18 -15.22 -3.82
N PRO A 117 -0.93 -16.50 -4.16
CA PRO A 117 -1.74 -17.23 -5.14
C PRO A 117 -3.19 -17.45 -4.69
N GLU A 118 -3.46 -17.40 -3.38
CA GLU A 118 -4.79 -17.56 -2.80
C GLU A 118 -5.56 -16.24 -2.67
N VAL A 119 -4.92 -15.09 -2.99
CA VAL A 119 -5.54 -13.77 -2.89
C VAL A 119 -6.19 -13.40 -4.23
N SER A 120 -7.47 -13.08 -4.19
CA SER A 120 -8.16 -12.47 -5.34
C SER A 120 -7.81 -10.99 -5.44
N PHE A 121 -7.33 -10.55 -6.60
CA PHE A 121 -7.06 -9.14 -6.88
C PHE A 121 -8.18 -8.54 -7.75
N GLY A 122 -8.72 -7.39 -7.33
CA GLY A 122 -9.78 -6.65 -8.03
C GLY A 122 -9.51 -5.16 -8.15
#